data_AF-A0A561WIV9-F1
#
_entry.id   AF-A0A561WIV9-F1
#
_cell.length_a   1.000
_cell.length_b   1.000
_cell.length_c   1.000
_cell.angle_alpha   90.00
_cell.angle_beta   90.00
_cell.angle_gamma   90.00
#
_symmetry.space_group_name_H-M   'P 1'
#
loop_
_entity.id
_entity.type
_entity.pdbx_description
1 polymer ?
#
loop_
_entity_poly.entity_id
_entity_poly.type
_entity_poly.pdbx_seq_one_letter_code
_entity_poly.pdbx_strand_id
1 'polypeptide(L)'
;MISIALVGDRSPTVRAHTRIPTIIDALREEEGLDLDVYWVPTPVAEDPEALRGFAGVWLVPGSPYASEAGGVAAARTARVEGIPFLGTCGGFQHALLEFARDVCGFAGAGHAEYGRTAPGDELIVPLSCSLAGHEAAVELAPGSLVERLLGTARTVERYHCSYGLAPAHLALLRAHGMRFTGHDDSGEVRVAELPGHPFFLATLFQPELSGTAPHPLIRGFARAAADRQAAGVAPAAPAPVLGVAPTAPAPS
;
A
#
# COMPACT_ATOMS: atom_id res chain seq x y z
N MET A 1 8.70 -17.54 9.55
CA MET A 1 7.81 -17.14 8.45
C MET A 1 6.87 -16.05 8.94
N ILE A 2 7.00 -14.86 8.36
CA ILE A 2 6.25 -13.64 8.71
C ILE A 2 5.03 -13.56 7.81
N SER A 3 3.81 -13.75 8.34
CA SER A 3 2.61 -13.82 7.49
C SER A 3 2.21 -12.44 6.97
N ILE A 4 2.15 -12.29 5.65
CA ILE A 4 1.77 -11.03 4.99
C ILE A 4 0.55 -11.25 4.10
N ALA A 5 -0.47 -10.41 4.25
CA ALA A 5 -1.58 -10.33 3.31
C ALA A 5 -1.23 -9.36 2.17
N LEU A 6 -1.10 -9.89 0.95
CA LEU A 6 -1.05 -9.10 -0.28
C LEU A 6 -2.48 -8.85 -0.75
N VAL A 7 -3.05 -7.72 -0.37
CA VAL A 7 -4.43 -7.38 -0.71
C VAL A 7 -4.47 -6.72 -2.08
N GLY A 8 -5.24 -7.29 -3.00
CA GLY A 8 -5.42 -6.81 -4.36
C GLY A 8 -5.95 -7.89 -5.29
N ASP A 9 -6.32 -7.52 -6.51
CA ASP A 9 -6.81 -8.48 -7.51
C ASP A 9 -5.65 -8.96 -8.38
N ARG A 10 -5.04 -10.09 -7.98
CA ARG A 10 -3.83 -10.63 -8.62
C ARG A 10 -4.02 -10.75 -10.12
N SER A 11 -3.10 -10.15 -10.86
CA SER A 11 -3.11 -10.15 -12.32
C SER A 11 -1.68 -10.17 -12.87
N PRO A 12 -1.37 -10.99 -13.90
CA PRO A 12 -0.08 -10.98 -14.56
C PRO A 12 0.17 -9.73 -15.40
N THR A 13 -0.86 -8.93 -15.69
CA THR A 13 -0.73 -7.68 -16.46
C THR A 13 -0.26 -6.51 -15.60
N VAL A 14 -0.37 -6.62 -14.28
CA VAL A 14 0.11 -5.59 -13.34
C VAL A 14 1.57 -5.89 -13.00
N ARG A 15 2.48 -5.05 -13.48
CA ARG A 15 3.94 -5.26 -13.34
C ARG A 15 4.39 -5.39 -11.89
N ALA A 16 3.78 -4.66 -10.95
CA ALA A 16 4.12 -4.79 -9.54
C ALA A 16 3.85 -6.22 -9.03
N HIS A 17 2.72 -6.83 -9.43
CA HIS A 17 2.34 -8.17 -8.98
C HIS A 17 3.33 -9.24 -9.43
N THR A 18 3.90 -9.09 -10.62
CA THR A 18 4.89 -10.04 -11.16
C THR A 18 6.27 -9.87 -10.53
N ARG A 19 6.55 -8.71 -9.92
CA ARG A 19 7.82 -8.39 -9.25
C ARG A 19 7.86 -8.84 -7.79
N ILE A 20 6.72 -8.83 -7.10
CA ILE A 20 6.64 -9.16 -5.67
C ILE A 20 7.33 -10.50 -5.34
N PRO A 21 7.11 -11.63 -6.04
CA PRO A 21 7.78 -12.89 -5.71
C PRO A 21 9.31 -12.78 -5.64
N THR A 22 9.93 -12.12 -6.63
CA THR A 22 11.39 -11.90 -6.65
C THR A 22 11.86 -11.00 -5.50
N ILE A 23 11.04 -10.03 -5.09
CA ILE A 23 11.35 -9.17 -3.94
C ILE A 23 11.32 -9.98 -2.64
N ILE A 24 10.34 -10.89 -2.49
CA ILE A 24 10.26 -11.79 -1.33
C ILE A 24 11.48 -12.71 -1.27
N ASP A 25 11.87 -13.31 -2.39
CA ASP A 25 13.06 -14.16 -2.47
C ASP A 25 14.33 -13.38 -2.07
N ALA A 26 14.50 -12.16 -2.59
CA ALA A 26 15.65 -11.32 -2.26
C ALA A 26 15.66 -10.88 -0.78
N LEU A 27 14.50 -10.56 -0.18
CA LEU A 27 14.43 -10.26 1.27
C LEU A 27 14.87 -11.45 2.12
N ARG A 28 14.52 -12.67 1.70
CA ARG A 28 14.91 -13.90 2.39
C ARG A 28 16.41 -14.15 2.26
N GLU A 29 16.95 -14.05 1.05
CA GLU A 29 18.36 -14.35 0.75
C GLU A 29 19.33 -13.30 1.29
N GLU A 30 19.00 -12.01 1.13
CA GLU A 30 19.89 -10.90 1.48
C GLU A 30 19.80 -10.52 2.97
N GLU A 31 18.63 -10.68 3.60
CA GLU A 31 18.36 -10.14 4.94
C GLU A 31 17.78 -11.15 5.94
N GLY A 32 17.51 -12.39 5.52
CA GLY A 32 16.89 -13.40 6.39
C GLY A 32 15.44 -13.08 6.77
N LEU A 33 14.79 -12.16 6.05
CA LEU A 33 13.39 -11.79 6.26
C LEU A 33 12.49 -12.74 5.45
N ASP A 34 12.13 -13.85 6.07
CA ASP A 34 11.32 -14.91 5.46
C ASP A 34 9.81 -14.59 5.54
N LEU A 35 9.30 -13.90 4.51
CA LEU A 35 7.89 -13.52 4.39
C LEU A 35 7.08 -14.67 3.78
N ASP A 36 5.99 -15.05 4.45
CA ASP A 36 5.01 -16.01 3.96
C ASP A 36 3.77 -15.24 3.47
N VAL A 37 3.65 -15.11 2.15
CA VAL A 37 2.74 -14.15 1.50
C VAL A 37 1.46 -14.82 0.98
N TYR A 38 0.33 -14.19 1.25
CA TYR A 38 -1.00 -14.68 0.87
C TYR A 38 -1.72 -13.61 0.07
N TRP A 39 -2.09 -13.94 -1.18
CA TRP A 39 -2.93 -13.06 -1.98
C TRP A 39 -4.37 -13.08 -1.48
N VAL A 40 -4.88 -11.91 -1.09
CA VAL A 40 -6.26 -11.72 -0.64
C VAL A 40 -6.98 -10.84 -1.67
N PRO A 41 -7.92 -11.40 -2.46
CA PRO A 41 -8.70 -10.61 -3.41
C PRO A 41 -9.47 -9.50 -2.73
N THR A 42 -9.65 -8.36 -3.39
CA THR A 42 -10.30 -7.22 -2.74
C THR A 42 -11.73 -7.51 -2.24
N PRO A 43 -12.58 -8.29 -2.93
CA PRO A 43 -13.90 -8.64 -2.40
C PRO A 43 -13.85 -9.46 -1.10
N VAL A 44 -12.77 -10.23 -0.89
CA VAL A 44 -12.58 -11.02 0.35
C VAL A 44 -12.12 -10.13 1.49
N ALA A 45 -11.32 -9.11 1.20
CA ALA A 45 -10.79 -8.16 2.18
C ALA A 45 -11.85 -7.20 2.75
N GLU A 46 -13.09 -7.22 2.25
CA GLU A 46 -14.23 -6.54 2.87
C GLU A 46 -14.52 -7.07 4.28
N ASP A 47 -14.28 -8.36 4.52
CA ASP A 47 -14.37 -8.97 5.84
C ASP A 47 -13.05 -8.74 6.62
N PRO A 48 -13.06 -8.00 7.74
CA PRO A 48 -11.84 -7.77 8.53
C PRO A 48 -11.22 -9.08 9.05
N GLU A 49 -11.99 -10.14 9.26
CA GLU A 49 -11.45 -11.44 9.67
C GLU A 49 -10.51 -12.06 8.64
N ALA A 50 -10.65 -11.69 7.35
CA ALA A 50 -9.74 -12.15 6.32
C ALA A 50 -8.31 -11.58 6.47
N LEU A 51 -8.13 -10.52 7.28
CA LEU A 51 -6.86 -9.84 7.49
C LEU A 51 -6.39 -9.88 8.94
N ARG A 52 -7.28 -10.16 9.89
CA ARG A 52 -6.92 -10.33 11.30
C ARG A 52 -5.91 -11.46 11.45
N GLY A 53 -4.90 -11.22 12.29
CA GLY A 53 -3.83 -12.17 12.53
C GLY A 53 -2.75 -12.20 11.45
N PHE A 54 -2.79 -11.41 10.38
CA PHE A 54 -1.58 -11.20 9.58
C PHE A 54 -0.57 -10.32 10.34
N ALA A 55 0.73 -10.60 10.14
CA ALA A 55 1.80 -9.78 10.67
C ALA A 55 1.97 -8.45 9.91
N GLY A 56 1.51 -8.40 8.65
CA GLY A 56 1.46 -7.18 7.85
C GLY A 56 0.41 -7.25 6.75
N VAL A 57 -0.11 -6.08 6.36
CA VAL A 57 -1.02 -5.90 5.22
C VAL A 57 -0.32 -5.04 4.18
N TRP A 58 -0.16 -5.57 2.98
CA TRP A 58 0.32 -4.84 1.82
C TRP A 58 -0.82 -4.69 0.82
N LEU A 59 -1.38 -3.50 0.71
CA LEU A 59 -2.39 -3.17 -0.30
C LEU A 59 -1.67 -2.74 -1.59
N VAL A 60 -1.58 -3.69 -2.52
CA VAL A 60 -0.70 -3.62 -3.71
C VAL A 60 -1.35 -2.81 -4.84
N PRO A 61 -0.62 -2.42 -5.91
CA PRO A 61 -1.18 -1.67 -7.02
C PRO A 61 -2.30 -2.40 -7.78
N GLY A 62 -2.95 -1.73 -8.72
CA GLY A 62 -3.98 -2.36 -9.57
C GLY A 62 -5.39 -1.79 -9.42
N SER A 63 -5.54 -0.55 -8.93
CA SER A 63 -6.78 0.20 -9.10
C SER A 63 -7.11 0.35 -10.60
N PRO A 64 -8.38 0.25 -11.02
CA PRO A 64 -9.55 -0.01 -10.18
C PRO A 64 -9.59 -1.47 -9.71
N TYR A 65 -9.77 -1.66 -8.40
CA TYR A 65 -10.02 -2.96 -7.80
C TYR A 65 -11.41 -3.49 -8.13
N ALA A 66 -11.57 -4.82 -8.13
CA ALA A 66 -12.85 -5.50 -8.24
C ALA A 66 -13.81 -5.10 -7.11
N SER A 67 -13.28 -4.84 -5.91
CA SER A 67 -14.00 -4.18 -4.82
C SER A 67 -13.25 -2.97 -4.27
N GLU A 68 -13.76 -1.78 -4.56
CA GLU A 68 -13.35 -0.53 -3.91
C GLU A 68 -13.53 -0.60 -2.38
N ALA A 69 -14.67 -1.16 -1.94
CA ALA A 69 -15.00 -1.32 -0.53
C ALA A 69 -13.97 -2.23 0.17
N GLY A 70 -13.50 -3.27 -0.50
CA GLY A 70 -12.45 -4.16 -0.03
C GLY A 70 -11.10 -3.49 0.15
N GLY A 71 -10.68 -2.66 -0.82
CA GLY A 71 -9.46 -1.86 -0.69
C GLY A 71 -9.53 -0.90 0.50
N VAL A 72 -10.68 -0.25 0.70
CA VAL A 72 -10.93 0.63 1.86
C VAL A 72 -10.95 -0.15 3.17
N ALA A 73 -11.65 -1.29 3.22
CA ALA A 73 -11.73 -2.14 4.40
C ALA A 73 -10.37 -2.72 4.81
N ALA A 74 -9.50 -3.01 3.85
CA ALA A 74 -8.15 -3.50 4.13
C ALA A 74 -7.28 -2.45 4.84
N ALA A 75 -7.27 -1.21 4.34
CA ALA A 75 -6.59 -0.10 5.01
C ALA A 75 -7.16 0.15 6.41
N ARG A 76 -8.49 0.05 6.57
CA ARG A 76 -9.18 0.26 7.85
C ARG A 76 -8.79 -0.79 8.87
N THR A 77 -8.84 -2.06 8.46
CA THR A 77 -8.51 -3.19 9.32
C THR A 77 -7.07 -3.07 9.80
N ALA A 78 -6.14 -2.75 8.88
CA ALA A 78 -4.75 -2.55 9.27
C ALA A 78 -4.59 -1.41 10.29
N ARG A 79 -5.22 -0.25 10.03
CA ARG A 79 -5.17 0.93 10.91
C ARG A 79 -5.75 0.66 12.30
N VAL A 80 -6.91 0.03 12.37
CA VAL A 80 -7.64 -0.19 13.64
C VAL A 80 -6.98 -1.29 14.47
N GLU A 81 -6.48 -2.35 13.85
CA GLU A 81 -5.85 -3.50 14.53
C GLU A 81 -4.34 -3.31 14.77
N GLY A 82 -3.79 -2.16 14.38
CA GLY A 82 -2.37 -1.83 14.51
C GLY A 82 -1.45 -2.71 13.66
N ILE A 83 -1.95 -3.29 12.55
CA ILE A 83 -1.18 -4.19 11.69
C ILE A 83 -0.33 -3.32 10.75
N PRO A 84 1.00 -3.49 10.72
CA PRO A 84 1.88 -2.84 9.75
C PRO A 84 1.26 -2.81 8.36
N PHE A 85 1.18 -1.61 7.79
CA PHE A 85 0.50 -1.35 6.52
C PHE A 85 1.43 -0.71 5.51
N LEU A 86 1.48 -1.28 4.32
CA LEU A 86 2.10 -0.68 3.13
C LEU A 86 1.05 -0.58 2.02
N GLY A 87 0.70 0.64 1.61
CA GLY A 87 -0.23 0.87 0.49
C GLY A 87 0.48 1.53 -0.69
N THR A 88 0.52 0.90 -1.86
CA THR A 88 1.25 1.43 -3.03
C THR A 88 0.32 1.67 -4.21
N CYS A 89 0.44 2.83 -4.87
CA CYS A 89 -0.44 3.28 -5.95
C CYS A 89 -1.94 3.21 -5.58
N GLY A 90 -2.64 2.16 -6.02
CA GLY A 90 -4.03 1.87 -5.63
C GLY A 90 -4.18 1.79 -4.11
N GLY A 91 -3.21 1.19 -3.42
CA GLY A 91 -3.25 1.10 -1.96
C GLY A 91 -3.08 2.43 -1.26
N PHE A 92 -2.33 3.36 -1.85
CA PHE A 92 -2.25 4.74 -1.36
C PHE A 92 -3.60 5.44 -1.50
N GLN A 93 -4.22 5.35 -2.68
CA GLN A 93 -5.51 5.99 -2.95
C GLN A 93 -6.60 5.48 -1.98
N HIS A 94 -6.65 4.17 -1.74
CA HIS A 94 -7.65 3.56 -0.87
C HIS A 94 -7.37 3.78 0.62
N ALA A 95 -6.10 3.94 1.03
CA ALA A 95 -5.77 4.38 2.38
C ALA A 95 -6.26 5.81 2.67
N LEU A 96 -6.18 6.72 1.68
CA LEU A 96 -6.72 8.07 1.83
C LEU A 96 -8.26 8.06 1.88
N LEU A 97 -8.91 7.25 1.02
CA LEU A 97 -10.37 7.09 1.04
C LEU A 97 -10.86 6.56 2.37
N GLU A 98 -10.18 5.54 2.91
CA GLU A 98 -10.49 4.98 4.22
C GLU A 98 -10.42 6.04 5.31
N PHE A 99 -9.31 6.77 5.38
CA PHE A 99 -9.11 7.78 6.41
C PHE A 99 -10.10 8.94 6.28
N ALA A 100 -10.43 9.35 5.05
CA ALA A 100 -11.45 10.36 4.81
C ALA A 100 -12.83 9.90 5.30
N ARG A 101 -13.22 8.66 4.96
CA ARG A 101 -14.56 8.12 5.27
C ARG A 101 -14.72 7.82 6.75
N ASP A 102 -13.75 7.13 7.37
CA ASP A 102 -13.88 6.63 8.76
C ASP A 102 -13.41 7.67 9.79
N VAL A 103 -12.28 8.35 9.56
CA VAL A 103 -11.68 9.24 10.57
C VAL A 103 -12.13 10.69 10.40
N CYS A 104 -12.24 11.18 9.16
CA CYS A 104 -12.64 12.57 8.90
C CYS A 104 -14.16 12.77 8.81
N GLY A 105 -14.94 11.69 8.84
CA GLY A 105 -16.40 11.72 8.69
C GLY A 105 -16.89 12.09 7.28
N PHE A 106 -16.00 12.11 6.28
CA PHE A 106 -16.34 12.42 4.90
C PHE A 106 -16.83 11.16 4.18
N ALA A 107 -18.04 10.71 4.55
CA ALA A 107 -18.63 9.47 4.05
C ALA A 107 -18.78 9.41 2.52
N GLY A 108 -18.97 10.58 1.87
CA GLY A 108 -19.09 10.71 0.41
C GLY A 108 -17.77 10.67 -0.35
N ALA A 109 -16.62 10.71 0.32
CA ALA A 109 -15.30 10.75 -0.31
C ALA A 109 -15.17 9.65 -1.36
N GLY A 110 -15.10 10.02 -2.64
CA GLY A 110 -15.12 9.06 -3.74
C GLY A 110 -13.84 9.04 -4.57
N HIS A 111 -13.75 8.04 -5.43
CA HIS A 111 -12.63 7.85 -6.35
C HIS A 111 -13.14 7.94 -7.79
N ALA A 112 -12.67 8.95 -8.53
CA ALA A 112 -13.18 9.29 -9.85
C ALA A 112 -13.12 8.12 -10.86
N GLU A 113 -12.12 7.25 -10.75
CA GLU A 113 -11.97 6.06 -11.60
C GLU A 113 -13.17 5.09 -11.56
N TYR A 114 -13.96 5.09 -10.47
CA TYR A 114 -15.12 4.21 -10.34
C TYR A 114 -16.42 4.81 -10.90
N GLY A 115 -16.43 6.09 -11.30
CA GLY A 115 -17.57 6.73 -11.96
C GLY A 115 -18.86 6.84 -11.13
N ARG A 116 -18.77 6.72 -9.80
CA ARG A 116 -19.93 6.72 -8.87
C ARG A 116 -19.92 7.89 -7.89
N THR A 117 -19.01 8.85 -8.04
CA THR A 117 -18.84 9.96 -7.10
C THR A 117 -19.72 11.15 -7.48
N ALA A 118 -20.31 11.81 -6.48
CA ALA A 118 -21.02 13.07 -6.70
C ALA A 118 -20.01 14.19 -6.99
N PRO A 119 -20.33 15.15 -7.90
CA PRO A 119 -19.43 16.26 -8.19
C PRO A 119 -19.05 17.05 -6.94
N GLY A 120 -17.76 17.19 -6.68
CA GLY A 120 -17.21 17.88 -5.52
C GLY A 120 -16.90 16.95 -4.34
N ASP A 121 -17.28 15.66 -4.42
CA ASP A 121 -16.96 14.66 -3.41
C ASP A 121 -15.74 13.78 -3.79
N GLU A 122 -15.11 14.03 -4.93
CA GLU A 122 -13.94 13.28 -5.40
C GLU A 122 -12.69 13.56 -4.57
N LEU A 123 -12.38 12.65 -3.64
CA LEU A 123 -11.12 12.66 -2.92
C LEU A 123 -9.96 12.28 -3.82
N ILE A 124 -10.18 11.30 -4.71
CA ILE A 124 -9.19 10.82 -5.65
C ILE A 124 -9.60 11.18 -7.07
N VAL A 125 -8.78 11.98 -7.74
CA VAL A 125 -9.04 12.59 -9.06
C VAL A 125 -7.93 12.26 -10.05
N PRO A 126 -8.19 12.33 -11.38
CA PRO A 126 -7.13 12.19 -12.37
C PRO A 126 -5.99 13.18 -12.12
N LEU A 127 -4.75 12.70 -12.20
CA LEU A 127 -3.58 13.55 -12.20
C LEU A 127 -3.57 14.37 -13.49
N SER A 128 -3.08 15.62 -13.39
CA SER A 128 -2.94 16.53 -14.53
C SER A 128 -2.04 15.96 -15.63
N CYS A 129 -1.05 15.14 -15.26
CA CYS A 129 -0.24 14.33 -16.15
C CYS A 129 -0.17 12.89 -15.63
N SER A 130 -0.40 11.90 -16.50
CA SER A 130 -0.21 10.50 -16.11
C SER A 130 1.27 10.24 -15.85
N LEU A 131 1.58 9.73 -14.67
CA LEU A 131 2.95 9.34 -14.31
C LEU A 131 3.25 7.89 -14.75
N ALA A 132 2.37 7.25 -15.51
CA ALA A 132 2.53 5.84 -15.84
C ALA A 132 3.80 5.56 -16.66
N GLY A 133 4.69 4.74 -16.11
CA GLY A 133 5.98 4.40 -16.72
C GLY A 133 7.07 5.47 -16.52
N HIS A 134 6.80 6.52 -15.74
CA HIS A 134 7.75 7.60 -15.49
C HIS A 134 8.47 7.41 -14.15
N GLU A 135 9.69 7.96 -14.10
CA GLU A 135 10.42 8.23 -12.87
C GLU A 135 10.30 9.71 -12.56
N ALA A 136 10.04 10.05 -11.30
CA ALA A 136 9.97 11.44 -10.87
C ALA A 136 10.56 11.61 -9.47
N ALA A 137 11.11 12.80 -9.23
CA ALA A 137 11.67 13.16 -7.93
C ALA A 137 10.56 13.29 -6.87
N VAL A 138 10.92 12.93 -5.63
CA VAL A 138 10.10 13.12 -4.45
C VAL A 138 10.95 13.77 -3.36
N GLU A 139 10.53 14.94 -2.91
CA GLU A 139 11.07 15.63 -1.74
C GLU A 139 10.39 15.08 -0.48
N LEU A 140 11.20 14.73 0.51
CA LEU A 140 10.76 14.04 1.72
C LEU A 140 10.86 14.96 2.93
N ALA A 141 9.83 14.94 3.77
CA ALA A 141 9.78 15.73 4.98
C ALA A 141 10.83 15.23 6.00
N PRO A 142 11.67 16.11 6.58
CA PRO A 142 12.67 15.71 7.56
C PRO A 142 12.06 14.99 8.77
N GLY A 143 12.67 13.89 9.21
CA GLY A 143 12.19 13.11 10.35
C GLY A 143 10.89 12.36 10.10
N SER A 144 10.45 12.22 8.85
CA SER A 144 9.35 11.32 8.47
C SER A 144 9.78 9.85 8.50
N LEU A 145 8.83 8.91 8.51
CA LEU A 145 9.17 7.48 8.39
C LEU A 145 9.84 7.21 7.04
N VAL A 146 9.30 7.76 5.95
CA VAL A 146 9.83 7.56 4.60
C VAL A 146 11.27 8.07 4.47
N GLU A 147 11.59 9.26 5.01
CA GLU A 147 12.95 9.81 4.98
C GLU A 147 13.93 8.95 5.78
N ARG A 148 13.54 8.47 6.97
CA ARG A 148 14.38 7.56 7.77
C ARG A 148 14.64 6.22 7.08
N LEU A 149 13.64 5.67 6.38
CA LEU A 149 13.78 4.40 5.67
C LEU A 149 14.70 4.54 4.44
N LEU A 150 14.61 5.66 3.73
CA LEU A 150 15.41 5.91 2.53
C LEU A 150 16.80 6.48 2.84
N GLY A 151 16.98 7.13 3.99
CA GLY A 151 18.25 7.76 4.40
C GLY A 151 18.62 9.00 3.58
N THR A 152 17.64 9.62 2.93
CA THR A 152 17.81 10.81 2.08
C THR A 152 16.59 11.73 2.19
N ALA A 153 16.80 13.03 1.97
CA ALA A 153 15.71 14.01 1.88
C ALA A 153 15.05 14.05 0.49
N ARG A 154 15.68 13.45 -0.53
CA ARG A 154 15.18 13.41 -1.91
C ARG A 154 15.45 12.05 -2.54
N THR A 155 14.45 11.50 -3.24
CA THR A 155 14.54 10.24 -3.98
C THR A 155 13.94 10.39 -5.38
N VAL A 156 14.20 9.42 -6.27
CA VAL A 156 13.57 9.31 -7.59
C VAL A 156 12.83 7.98 -7.65
N GLU A 157 11.53 8.02 -7.87
CA GLU A 157 10.64 6.87 -7.72
C GLU A 157 9.85 6.58 -8.99
N ARG A 158 9.43 5.32 -9.16
CA ARG A 158 8.71 4.85 -10.36
C ARG A 158 7.20 4.85 -10.15
N TYR A 159 6.47 5.33 -11.15
CA TYR A 159 5.03 5.46 -11.09
C TYR A 159 4.33 4.60 -12.15
N HIS A 160 3.13 4.12 -11.81
CA HIS A 160 2.20 3.48 -12.75
C HIS A 160 0.75 3.83 -12.40
N CYS A 161 0.49 5.10 -12.10
CA CYS A 161 -0.80 5.60 -11.62
C CYS A 161 -1.20 6.86 -12.40
N SER A 162 -2.51 7.02 -12.60
CA SER A 162 -3.10 8.18 -13.29
C SER A 162 -4.02 9.00 -12.38
N TYR A 163 -4.15 8.62 -11.10
CA TYR A 163 -5.03 9.26 -10.13
C TYR A 163 -4.28 9.58 -8.83
N GLY A 164 -4.65 10.67 -8.15
CA GLY A 164 -4.06 11.08 -6.88
C GLY A 164 -5.03 11.90 -6.03
N LEU A 165 -4.54 12.40 -4.89
CA LEU A 165 -5.34 13.20 -3.96
C LEU A 165 -5.74 14.54 -4.59
N ALA A 166 -7.04 14.84 -4.56
CA ALA A 166 -7.54 16.16 -4.89
C ALA A 166 -7.03 17.21 -3.88
N PRO A 167 -6.34 18.29 -4.32
CA PRO A 167 -5.75 19.27 -3.42
C PRO A 167 -6.74 19.91 -2.44
N ALA A 168 -8.01 20.04 -2.83
CA ALA A 168 -9.07 20.62 -2.01
C ALA A 168 -9.31 19.88 -0.68
N HIS A 169 -9.02 18.58 -0.62
CA HIS A 169 -9.25 17.75 0.56
C HIS A 169 -7.99 17.52 1.41
N LEU A 170 -6.83 18.01 0.98
CA LEU A 170 -5.56 17.85 1.70
C LEU A 170 -5.62 18.42 3.13
N ALA A 171 -6.22 19.61 3.28
CA ALA A 171 -6.33 20.27 4.58
C ALA A 171 -7.18 19.45 5.57
N LEU A 172 -8.26 18.82 5.09
CA LEU A 172 -9.14 17.97 5.91
C LEU A 172 -8.38 16.78 6.50
N LEU A 173 -7.65 16.04 5.66
CA LEU A 173 -6.87 14.87 6.08
C LEU A 173 -5.78 15.24 7.08
N ARG A 174 -5.07 16.36 6.83
CA ARG A 174 -4.05 16.88 7.75
C ARG A 174 -4.60 17.26 9.12
N ALA A 175 -5.76 17.93 9.15
CA ALA A 175 -6.39 18.36 10.39
C ALA A 175 -6.78 17.18 11.30
N HIS A 176 -7.02 16.01 10.72
CA HIS A 176 -7.37 14.79 11.45
C HIS A 176 -6.16 13.89 11.76
N GLY A 177 -4.95 14.33 11.43
CA GLY A 177 -3.70 13.70 11.90
C GLY A 177 -2.92 12.92 10.84
N MET A 178 -3.44 12.74 9.62
CA MET A 178 -2.65 12.14 8.54
C MET A 178 -1.52 13.08 8.13
N ARG A 179 -0.30 12.56 8.03
CA ARG A 179 0.86 13.33 7.57
C ARG A 179 1.15 13.02 6.11
N PHE A 180 1.43 14.06 5.36
CA PHE A 180 1.89 13.95 3.98
C PHE A 180 3.35 14.35 3.96
N THR A 181 4.21 13.37 3.73
CA THR A 181 5.66 13.43 4.01
C THR A 181 6.50 13.31 2.76
N GLY A 182 5.87 13.21 1.59
CA GLY A 182 6.54 13.16 0.29
C GLY A 182 5.75 13.94 -0.73
N HIS A 183 6.43 14.82 -1.46
CA HIS A 183 5.84 15.73 -2.43
C HIS A 183 6.68 15.75 -3.71
N ASP A 184 6.05 16.03 -4.85
CA ASP A 184 6.82 16.35 -6.06
C ASP A 184 7.25 17.82 -6.09
N ASP A 185 7.94 18.21 -7.18
CA ASP A 185 8.43 19.58 -7.39
C ASP A 185 7.31 20.64 -7.45
N SER A 186 6.05 20.23 -7.70
CA SER A 186 4.87 21.11 -7.71
C SER A 186 4.13 21.14 -6.37
N GLY A 187 4.58 20.36 -5.39
CA GLY A 187 3.96 20.23 -4.07
C GLY A 187 2.82 19.21 -4.00
N GLU A 188 2.54 18.48 -5.09
CA GLU A 188 1.53 17.42 -5.08
C GLU A 188 1.96 16.26 -4.19
N VAL A 189 1.02 15.67 -3.47
CA VAL A 189 1.29 14.59 -2.52
C VAL A 189 1.69 13.31 -3.25
N ARG A 190 2.77 12.69 -2.75
CA ARG A 190 3.30 11.39 -3.21
C ARG A 190 3.42 10.36 -2.08
N VAL A 191 3.48 10.80 -0.82
CA VAL A 191 3.58 9.90 0.35
C VAL A 191 2.66 10.37 1.47
N ALA A 192 1.98 9.42 2.09
CA ALA A 192 1.17 9.62 3.30
C ALA A 192 1.58 8.62 4.39
N GLU A 193 1.53 9.07 5.63
CA GLU A 193 1.87 8.32 6.83
C GLU A 193 0.86 8.63 7.94
N LEU A 194 0.65 7.67 8.85
CA LEU A 194 -0.20 7.88 10.02
C LEU A 194 0.63 7.82 11.31
N PRO A 195 0.95 8.99 11.92
CA PRO A 195 1.63 9.03 13.21
C PRO A 195 0.86 8.29 14.31
N GLY A 196 1.59 7.60 15.18
CA GLY A 196 1.00 6.82 16.27
C GLY A 196 0.62 5.39 15.90
N HIS A 197 0.58 5.06 14.61
CA HIS A 197 0.47 3.68 14.14
C HIS A 197 1.86 3.00 14.12
N PRO A 198 2.00 1.70 14.45
CA PRO A 198 3.31 1.02 14.50
C PRO A 198 4.11 1.13 13.19
N PHE A 199 3.42 0.96 12.07
CA PHE A 199 3.93 1.22 10.72
C PHE A 199 2.74 1.44 9.78
N PHE A 200 2.53 2.65 9.28
CA PHE A 200 1.49 2.93 8.27
C PHE A 200 2.09 3.86 7.23
N LEU A 201 2.42 3.30 6.08
CA LEU A 201 3.06 4.02 4.99
C LEU A 201 2.30 3.77 3.70
N ALA A 202 1.98 4.85 3.00
CA ALA A 202 1.29 4.81 1.73
C ALA A 202 2.05 5.66 0.71
N THR A 203 2.33 5.13 -0.47
CA THR A 203 3.05 5.83 -1.54
C THR A 203 2.27 5.78 -2.85
N LEU A 204 2.21 6.91 -3.55
CA LEU A 204 1.63 6.93 -4.89
C LEU A 204 2.53 6.22 -5.90
N PHE A 205 3.86 6.32 -5.74
CA PHE A 205 4.81 5.52 -6.50
C PHE A 205 4.80 4.05 -6.06
N GLN A 206 5.42 3.20 -6.88
CA GLN A 206 5.47 1.75 -6.73
C GLN A 206 6.90 1.28 -6.42
N PRO A 207 7.27 1.14 -5.13
CA PRO A 207 8.57 0.60 -4.74
C PRO A 207 8.81 -0.82 -5.30
N GLU A 208 7.76 -1.56 -5.67
CA GLU A 208 7.84 -2.87 -6.33
C GLU A 208 8.55 -2.83 -7.69
N LEU A 209 8.52 -1.66 -8.33
CA LEU A 209 9.12 -1.44 -9.64
C LEU A 209 10.57 -0.97 -9.54
N SER A 210 11.13 -0.82 -8.32
CA SER A 210 12.56 -0.54 -8.14
C SER A 210 13.42 -1.66 -8.71
N GLY A 211 14.75 -1.44 -8.74
CA GLY A 211 15.74 -2.36 -9.30
C GLY A 211 15.74 -3.77 -8.70
N THR A 212 16.84 -4.51 -8.89
CA THR A 212 16.89 -5.93 -8.48
C THR A 212 16.85 -6.14 -6.97
N ALA A 213 17.38 -5.20 -6.19
CA ALA A 213 17.34 -5.25 -4.73
C ALA A 213 15.96 -4.81 -4.20
N PRO A 214 15.47 -5.40 -3.09
CA PRO A 214 14.27 -4.94 -2.40
C PRO A 214 14.31 -3.43 -2.13
N HIS A 215 13.18 -2.75 -2.20
CA HIS A 215 13.15 -1.32 -1.90
C HIS A 215 13.27 -1.07 -0.38
N PRO A 216 13.95 -0.01 0.10
CA PRO A 216 14.04 0.27 1.55
C PRO A 216 12.69 0.40 2.25
N LEU A 217 11.65 0.88 1.56
CA LEU A 217 10.29 0.92 2.12
C LEU A 217 9.70 -0.48 2.35
N ILE A 218 9.94 -1.41 1.42
CA ILE A 218 9.49 -2.79 1.53
C ILE A 218 10.28 -3.51 2.64
N ARG A 219 11.59 -3.24 2.76
CA ARG A 219 12.41 -3.72 3.88
C ARG A 219 11.90 -3.21 5.23
N GLY A 220 11.59 -1.91 5.30
CA GLY A 220 11.01 -1.29 6.49
C GLY A 220 9.70 -1.93 6.91
N PHE A 221 8.80 -2.17 5.95
CA PHE A 221 7.54 -2.87 6.17
C PHE A 221 7.76 -4.31 6.66
N ALA A 222 8.65 -5.07 6.01
CA ALA A 222 8.97 -6.44 6.37
C ALA A 222 9.50 -6.55 7.82
N ARG A 223 10.36 -5.60 8.23
CA ARG A 223 10.88 -5.51 9.60
C ARG A 223 9.78 -5.17 10.60
N ALA A 224 8.91 -4.21 10.29
CA ALA A 224 7.78 -3.88 11.15
C ALA A 224 6.80 -5.06 11.33
N ALA A 225 6.58 -5.85 10.27
CA ALA A 225 5.79 -7.07 10.35
C ALA A 225 6.48 -8.15 11.22
N ALA A 226 7.80 -8.32 11.07
CA ALA A 226 8.58 -9.21 11.93
C ALA A 226 8.47 -8.84 13.41
N ASP A 227 8.59 -7.55 13.73
CA ASP A 227 8.48 -7.02 15.09
C ASP A 227 7.09 -7.27 15.69
N ARG A 228 6.01 -7.07 14.90
CA ARG A 228 4.64 -7.39 15.32
C ARG A 228 4.47 -8.88 15.64
N GLN A 229 5.00 -9.75 14.80
CA GLN A 229 4.90 -11.19 15.02
C GLN A 229 5.69 -11.63 16.27
N ALA A 230 6.88 -11.06 16.47
CA ALA A 230 7.68 -11.32 17.67
C ALA A 230 6.99 -10.83 18.95
N ALA A 231 6.19 -9.77 18.87
CA ALA A 231 5.38 -9.25 19.98
C ALA A 231 4.18 -10.13 20.37
N GLY A 232 4.01 -11.31 19.76
CA GLY A 232 3.05 -12.32 20.22
C GLY A 232 1.63 -12.17 19.66
N VAL A 233 1.43 -11.37 18.62
CA VAL A 233 0.21 -11.47 17.81
C VAL A 233 0.33 -12.73 16.96
N ALA A 234 -0.22 -13.85 17.48
CA ALA A 234 -0.15 -15.13 16.79
C ALA A 234 -0.73 -15.00 15.38
N PRO A 235 -0.06 -15.54 14.35
CA PRO A 235 -0.60 -15.50 13.02
C PRO A 235 -1.93 -16.25 12.98
N ALA A 236 -3.00 -15.62 12.47
CA ALA A 236 -4.19 -16.38 12.12
C ALA A 236 -3.78 -17.33 11.00
N ALA A 237 -4.09 -18.62 11.14
CA ALA A 237 -4.00 -19.52 10.01
C ALA A 237 -5.00 -19.01 8.96
N PRO A 238 -4.55 -18.59 7.76
CA PRO A 238 -5.46 -18.07 6.77
C PRO A 238 -6.45 -19.17 6.38
N ALA A 239 -7.72 -18.80 6.21
CA ALA A 239 -8.66 -19.66 5.50
C ALA A 239 -8.06 -19.98 4.11
N PRO A 240 -8.25 -21.20 3.57
CA PRO A 240 -7.61 -21.60 2.32
C PRO A 240 -8.05 -20.65 1.19
N VAL A 241 -7.22 -19.66 0.89
CA VAL A 241 -7.31 -18.85 -0.31
C VAL A 241 -6.68 -19.70 -1.40
N LEU A 242 -7.42 -19.95 -2.49
CA LEU A 242 -7.01 -20.85 -3.57
C LEU A 242 -5.58 -20.54 -4.03
N GLY A 243 -4.65 -21.37 -3.56
CA GLY A 243 -3.25 -21.30 -3.92
C GLY A 243 -3.08 -21.65 -5.39
N VAL A 244 -2.31 -20.84 -6.11
CA VAL A 244 -1.67 -21.30 -7.33
C VAL A 244 -0.68 -22.38 -6.90
N ALA A 245 -0.94 -23.62 -7.29
CA ALA A 245 0.00 -24.72 -7.10
C ALA A 245 1.36 -24.36 -7.73
N PRO A 246 2.48 -24.81 -7.14
CA PRO A 246 3.78 -24.66 -7.77
C PRO A 246 3.73 -25.32 -9.16
N THR A 247 4.02 -24.53 -10.20
CA THR A 247 4.15 -25.04 -11.56
C THR A 247 5.25 -26.10 -11.59
N ALA A 248 4.87 -27.33 -11.88
CA ALA A 248 5.81 -28.42 -12.09
C ALA A 248 6.81 -28.06 -13.21
N PRO A 249 8.09 -28.48 -13.11
CA PRO A 249 9.06 -28.25 -14.17
C PRO A 249 8.63 -28.99 -15.44
N ALA A 250 8.74 -28.32 -16.59
CA ALA A 250 8.41 -28.88 -17.88
C ALA A 250 9.25 -30.13 -18.19
N PRO A 251 8.67 -31.19 -18.79
CA PRO A 251 9.44 -32.37 -19.17
C PRO A 251 10.40 -32.02 -20.31
N SER A 252 11.62 -32.54 -20.17
CA SER A 252 12.72 -32.58 -21.15
C SER A 252 12.36 -33.32 -22.43
#